data_AF-A0A357R2W3-F1
#
_entry.id   AF-A0A357R2W3-F1
#
_cell.length_a   1.000
_cell.length_b   1.000
_cell.length_c   1.000
_cell.angle_alpha   90.00
_cell.angle_beta   90.00
_cell.angle_gamma   90.00
#
_symmetry.space_group_name_H-M   'P 1'
#
loop_
_entity.id
_entity.type
_entity.pdbx_description
1 polymer ?
#
loop_
_entity_poly.entity_id
_entity_poly.type
_entity_poly.pdbx_seq_one_letter_code
_entity_poly.pdbx_strand_id
1 'polypeptide(L)'
;MVLTCWTGGPWCRKRREKVRLIESRHFPGINIHCLQPVLEAVVDLEELTDIETSEFPDFSPALVKILPGLKEHTCGIGRQGGFWLRLQKGTYFGHVAEHTAIELLNLAGYNSSYGKTRVVEGGVYKIVIQCHWPKTALLALEMAMKLVTDLLQGLNPDSPEIEKLERQLAREMPGPSTQAIIDAASSRGIPVTLLGQGSLIRLGTGVYRQYIEATVTSKTSCIGVDMACDKTLTKKILANALIPTPGGEIAQDEEDAVAIAREMGKTAVVKPCDGNQGKGVSLNLVSEAQVRAAYKVAENYGSKVLVEEQIFGRHYRLLVVNNKVVAASERFPARVTGDGNNSIKDLIEIENRNPLRGEEHEKPLTRIKVDQIVFNVLARQNLTMNYIPALGEVIDLRDNANLSTGGTAADVTDLVHQENIELACRIAR
;
A
#
# COMPACT_ATOMS: atom_id res chain seq x y z
N MET A 1 60.96 -17.85 13.64
CA MET A 1 60.44 -16.48 13.71
C MET A 1 59.26 -16.52 14.68
N VAL A 2 59.49 -16.04 15.89
CA VAL A 2 58.63 -16.22 17.06
C VAL A 2 57.44 -15.27 16.94
N LEU A 3 56.23 -15.81 16.94
CA LEU A 3 54.99 -15.06 17.12
C LEU A 3 54.91 -14.62 18.58
N THR A 4 55.24 -13.35 18.85
CA THR A 4 54.98 -12.72 20.13
C THR A 4 53.52 -12.32 20.22
N CYS A 5 52.82 -13.04 21.10
CA CYS A 5 51.53 -12.71 21.68
C CYS A 5 51.57 -11.28 22.25
N TRP A 6 50.79 -10.36 21.68
CA TRP A 6 50.49 -9.09 22.34
C TRP A 6 49.35 -9.31 23.33
N THR A 7 49.73 -9.15 24.60
CA THR A 7 48.95 -9.26 25.82
C THR A 7 47.71 -8.38 25.83
N GLY A 8 46.59 -8.95 26.27
CA GLY A 8 45.33 -8.26 26.48
C GLY A 8 45.43 -7.10 27.47
N GLY A 9 44.88 -5.95 27.07
CA GLY A 9 44.55 -4.85 27.98
C GLY A 9 43.19 -5.08 28.67
N PRO A 10 42.86 -4.32 29.73
CA PRO A 10 41.71 -4.59 30.62
C PRO A 10 40.31 -4.35 30.03
N TRP A 11 40.20 -4.18 28.71
CA TRP A 11 38.99 -3.69 28.03
C TRP A 11 38.19 -4.79 27.30
N CYS A 12 38.51 -6.07 27.52
CA CYS A 12 37.72 -7.17 26.96
C CYS A 12 36.65 -7.64 27.96
N ARG A 13 35.68 -6.78 28.27
CA ARG A 13 34.35 -7.24 28.69
C ARG A 13 33.44 -7.09 27.47
N LYS A 14 33.11 -8.18 26.80
CA LYS A 14 31.94 -8.25 25.91
C LYS A 14 30.69 -8.07 26.77
N ARG A 15 30.42 -6.85 27.22
CA ARG A 15 29.11 -6.49 27.77
C ARG A 15 28.15 -6.48 26.60
N ARG A 16 27.08 -7.27 26.71
CA ARG A 16 26.00 -7.23 25.72
C ARG A 16 25.09 -6.08 26.15
N GLU A 17 25.60 -4.87 25.99
CA GLU A 17 24.85 -3.64 26.23
C GLU A 17 23.67 -3.66 25.27
N LYS A 18 22.47 -3.91 25.82
CA LYS A 18 21.27 -4.12 25.03
C LYS A 18 20.11 -3.44 25.71
N VAL A 19 19.32 -2.72 24.91
CA VAL A 19 17.98 -2.28 25.32
C VAL A 19 17.01 -3.39 24.95
N ARG A 20 16.22 -3.88 25.91
CA ARG A 20 15.27 -4.98 25.71
C ARG A 20 13.83 -4.50 25.85
N LEU A 21 12.99 -4.80 24.87
CA LEU A 21 11.55 -4.58 24.97
C LEU A 21 10.92 -5.66 25.87
N ILE A 22 10.20 -5.25 26.91
CA ILE A 22 9.46 -6.13 27.82
C ILE A 22 8.04 -6.33 27.29
N GLU A 23 7.32 -5.22 27.12
CA GLU A 23 5.94 -5.22 26.64
C GLU A 23 5.63 -3.92 25.88
N SER A 24 4.57 -3.96 25.07
CA SER A 24 4.03 -2.77 24.44
C SER A 24 2.50 -2.78 24.47
N ARG A 25 1.92 -1.59 24.53
CA ARG A 25 0.49 -1.34 24.59
C ARG A 25 0.13 -0.13 23.74
N HIS A 26 -0.88 -0.30 22.89
CA HIS A 26 -1.43 0.78 22.10
C HIS A 26 -2.67 1.39 22.77
N PHE A 27 -2.70 2.71 22.84
CA PHE A 27 -3.88 3.49 23.24
C PHE A 27 -4.46 4.18 22.00
N PRO A 28 -5.59 3.72 21.45
CA PRO A 28 -6.11 4.18 20.15
C PRO A 28 -6.82 5.55 20.16
N GLY A 29 -6.75 6.28 21.27
CA GLY A 29 -7.46 7.56 21.46
C GLY A 29 -6.96 8.30 22.69
N ILE A 30 -7.77 9.24 23.21
CA ILE A 30 -7.44 10.01 24.42
C ILE A 30 -7.06 9.07 25.56
N ASN A 31 -5.93 9.35 26.20
CA ASN A 31 -5.35 8.50 27.23
C ASN A 31 -4.62 9.32 28.30
N ILE A 32 -4.05 8.63 29.28
CA ILE A 32 -3.36 9.24 30.43
C ILE A 32 -2.09 10.03 30.05
N HIS A 33 -1.54 9.82 28.85
CA HIS A 33 -0.31 10.46 28.40
C HIS A 33 -0.58 11.71 27.56
N CYS A 34 -1.53 11.63 26.63
CA CYS A 34 -1.95 12.78 25.82
C CYS A 34 -3.35 12.58 25.21
N LEU A 35 -3.82 13.61 24.50
CA LEU A 35 -5.12 13.61 23.80
C LEU A 35 -5.07 12.93 22.42
N GLN A 36 -3.96 12.28 22.08
CA GLN A 36 -3.72 11.62 20.80
C GLN A 36 -3.44 10.12 21.02
N PRO A 37 -3.62 9.27 20.00
CA PRO A 37 -3.21 7.88 20.07
C PRO A 37 -1.71 7.73 20.37
N VAL A 38 -1.34 6.77 21.23
CA VAL A 38 0.07 6.53 21.62
C VAL A 38 0.43 5.06 21.71
N LEU A 39 1.70 4.76 21.45
CA LEU A 39 2.36 3.51 21.79
C LEU A 39 3.07 3.72 23.12
N GLU A 40 2.70 2.94 24.12
CA GLU A 40 3.45 2.78 25.36
C GLU A 40 4.29 1.52 25.24
N ALA A 41 5.59 1.61 25.43
CA ALA A 41 6.51 0.49 25.45
C ALA A 41 7.29 0.50 26.77
N VAL A 42 7.35 -0.65 27.43
CA VAL A 42 8.19 -0.85 28.62
C VAL A 42 9.48 -1.52 28.16
N VAL A 43 10.60 -0.87 28.42
CA VAL A 43 11.94 -1.33 28.04
C VAL A 43 12.82 -1.49 29.26
N ASP A 44 13.66 -2.51 29.26
CA ASP A 44 14.74 -2.73 30.23
C ASP A 44 16.05 -2.25 29.62
N LEU A 45 16.76 -1.36 30.31
CA LEU A 45 18.10 -0.93 29.90
C LEU A 45 19.18 -1.96 30.28
N GLU A 46 18.84 -2.98 31.08
CA GLU A 46 19.75 -4.04 31.53
C GLU A 46 21.08 -3.45 32.05
N GLU A 47 22.21 -3.77 31.41
CA GLU A 47 23.55 -3.30 31.79
C GLU A 47 23.76 -1.79 31.61
N LEU A 48 22.86 -1.10 30.89
CA LEU A 48 22.87 0.35 30.68
C LEU A 48 22.08 1.13 31.74
N THR A 49 21.62 0.47 32.80
CA THR A 49 20.98 1.12 33.94
C THR A 49 21.92 2.12 34.60
N ASP A 50 21.45 3.34 34.81
CA ASP A 50 22.21 4.48 35.36
C ASP A 50 23.43 4.91 34.53
N ILE A 51 23.61 4.37 33.32
CA ILE A 51 24.68 4.76 32.40
C ILE A 51 24.17 5.82 31.42
N GLU A 52 24.93 6.90 31.27
CA GLU A 52 24.58 8.01 30.40
C GLU A 52 25.39 8.05 29.11
N THR A 53 24.83 8.68 28.07
CA THR A 53 25.53 8.96 26.79
C THR A 53 26.85 9.71 26.96
N SER A 54 27.07 10.46 28.03
CA SER A 54 28.34 11.13 28.32
C SER A 54 29.50 10.15 28.59
N GLU A 55 29.19 8.91 28.96
CA GLU A 55 30.20 7.85 29.16
C GLU A 55 30.67 7.24 27.83
N PHE A 56 30.01 7.58 26.71
CA PHE A 56 30.36 7.14 25.36
C PHE A 56 30.57 8.35 24.43
N PRO A 57 31.75 9.00 24.46
CA PRO A 57 31.99 10.24 23.71
C PRO A 57 31.74 10.12 22.19
N ASP A 58 32.01 8.95 21.61
CA ASP A 58 31.87 8.71 20.16
C ASP A 58 30.43 8.34 19.74
N PHE A 59 29.56 7.99 20.70
CA PHE A 59 28.19 7.54 20.41
C PHE A 59 27.33 8.64 19.81
N SER A 60 27.25 9.80 20.47
CA SER A 60 26.38 10.90 20.05
C SER A 60 26.72 11.44 18.66
N PRO A 61 28.01 11.68 18.30
CA PRO A 61 28.40 12.02 16.93
C PRO A 61 28.06 10.94 15.91
N ALA A 62 28.24 9.65 16.24
CA ALA A 62 27.93 8.55 15.33
C ALA A 62 26.43 8.42 15.05
N LEU A 63 25.59 8.51 16.08
CA LEU A 63 24.14 8.47 15.93
C LEU A 63 23.62 9.60 15.03
N VAL A 64 24.09 10.83 15.26
CA VAL A 64 23.66 12.01 14.50
C VAL A 64 24.24 12.06 13.09
N LYS A 65 25.36 11.38 12.84
CA LYS A 65 25.86 11.17 11.48
C LYS A 65 24.89 10.32 10.65
N ILE A 66 24.27 9.31 11.27
CA ILE A 66 23.29 8.42 10.64
C ILE A 66 21.92 9.12 10.54
N LEU A 67 21.51 9.81 11.60
CA LEU A 67 20.22 10.47 11.74
C LEU A 67 20.40 11.98 12.03
N PRO A 68 20.67 12.80 11.00
CA PRO A 68 20.98 14.21 11.19
C PRO A 68 19.81 15.04 11.73
N GLY A 69 18.54 14.66 11.49
CA GLY A 69 17.37 15.38 11.97
C GLY A 69 17.20 15.38 13.49
N LEU A 70 17.88 14.47 14.21
CA LEU A 70 17.97 14.49 15.67
C LEU A 70 18.54 15.80 16.22
N LYS A 71 19.31 16.56 15.42
CA LYS A 71 19.80 17.90 15.78
C LYS A 71 18.69 18.93 15.92
N GLU A 72 17.54 18.71 15.30
CA GLU A 72 16.41 19.62 15.34
C GLU A 72 15.39 19.24 16.42
N HIS A 73 15.47 18.03 16.96
CA HIS A 73 14.53 17.53 17.96
C HIS A 73 14.46 18.42 19.21
N THR A 74 13.24 18.76 19.60
CA THR A 74 12.92 19.40 20.87
C THR A 74 12.76 18.33 21.95
N CYS A 75 13.33 18.53 23.13
CA CYS A 75 13.09 17.68 24.30
C CYS A 75 12.68 18.54 25.51
N GLY A 76 12.78 18.02 26.74
CA GLY A 76 12.47 18.75 27.98
C GLY A 76 13.20 20.10 28.20
N ILE A 77 14.17 20.48 27.36
CA ILE A 77 14.77 21.83 27.34
C ILE A 77 13.84 22.88 26.70
N GLY A 78 12.85 22.47 25.90
CA GLY A 78 11.82 23.37 25.36
C GLY A 78 12.27 24.26 24.19
N ARG A 79 13.39 23.95 23.52
CA ARG A 79 13.85 24.63 22.30
C ARG A 79 14.36 23.64 21.26
N GLN A 80 14.35 24.05 20.00
CA GLN A 80 14.92 23.30 18.87
C GLN A 80 16.41 22.98 19.14
N GLY A 81 16.80 21.75 18.82
CA GLY A 81 18.13 21.21 19.17
C GLY A 81 18.39 20.99 20.65
N GLY A 82 17.35 21.03 21.48
CA GLY A 82 17.43 20.66 22.89
C GLY A 82 17.86 19.20 23.07
N PHE A 83 17.44 18.29 22.19
CA PHE A 83 17.84 16.88 22.28
C PHE A 83 19.33 16.69 21.99
N TRP A 84 19.88 17.35 20.96
CA TRP A 84 21.31 17.31 20.67
C TRP A 84 22.16 17.78 21.87
N LEU A 85 21.75 18.87 22.52
CA LEU A 85 22.43 19.33 23.72
C LEU A 85 22.38 18.30 24.86
N ARG A 86 21.26 17.58 25.02
CA ARG A 86 21.14 16.49 26.01
C ARG A 86 22.01 15.29 25.67
N LEU A 87 22.06 14.88 24.40
CA LEU A 87 22.95 13.82 23.92
C LEU A 87 24.43 14.11 24.21
N GLN A 88 24.85 15.37 24.14
CA GLN A 88 26.23 15.76 24.48
C GLN A 88 26.47 15.85 25.99
N LYS A 89 25.49 16.34 26.76
CA LYS A 89 25.63 16.51 28.21
C LYS A 89 25.52 15.21 29.01
N GLY A 90 24.82 14.22 28.47
CA GLY A 90 24.42 13.03 29.20
C GLY A 90 22.89 12.90 29.28
N THR A 91 22.42 11.74 28.85
CA THR A 91 21.03 11.27 28.96
C THR A 91 21.01 9.74 28.86
N TYR A 92 19.99 9.12 29.44
CA TYR A 92 19.79 7.66 29.41
C TYR A 92 19.31 7.15 28.06
N PHE A 93 19.65 5.89 27.76
CA PHE A 93 19.40 5.26 26.46
C PHE A 93 17.92 5.00 26.14
N GLY A 94 17.03 4.96 27.14
CA GLY A 94 15.59 4.94 26.88
C GLY A 94 15.11 6.21 26.16
N HIS A 95 15.59 7.38 26.60
CA HIS A 95 15.29 8.67 25.98
C HIS A 95 15.97 8.81 24.60
N VAL A 96 17.13 8.18 24.41
CA VAL A 96 17.77 8.10 23.09
C VAL A 96 16.94 7.25 22.12
N ALA A 97 16.50 6.06 22.56
CA ALA A 97 15.66 5.17 21.76
C ALA A 97 14.34 5.84 21.36
N GLU A 98 13.71 6.60 22.26
CA GLU A 98 12.51 7.41 21.98
C GLU A 98 12.72 8.37 20.80
N HIS A 99 13.69 9.28 20.91
CA HIS A 99 13.92 10.29 19.86
C HIS A 99 14.41 9.67 18.56
N THR A 100 15.20 8.59 18.64
CA THR A 100 15.64 7.82 17.47
C THR A 100 14.43 7.19 16.76
N ALA A 101 13.49 6.61 17.50
CA ALA A 101 12.27 6.05 16.92
C ALA A 101 11.39 7.12 16.27
N ILE A 102 11.25 8.29 16.89
CA ILE A 102 10.51 9.42 16.33
C ILE A 102 11.13 9.91 15.01
N GLU A 103 12.45 10.03 14.96
CA GLU A 103 13.16 10.43 13.72
C GLU A 103 12.95 9.39 12.62
N LEU A 104 13.10 8.10 12.92
CA LEU A 104 12.84 7.01 11.97
C LEU A 104 11.40 7.05 11.43
N LEU A 105 10.43 7.34 12.30
CA LEU A 105 9.02 7.51 11.90
C LEU A 105 8.84 8.72 10.98
N ASN A 106 9.48 9.85 11.28
CA ASN A 106 9.37 11.05 10.46
C ASN A 106 10.03 10.90 9.10
N LEU A 107 11.16 10.21 9.02
CA LEU A 107 11.79 9.82 7.75
C LEU A 107 10.88 8.93 6.89
N ALA A 108 10.05 8.09 7.51
CA ALA A 108 9.05 7.27 6.84
C ALA A 108 7.71 8.00 6.56
N GLY A 109 7.60 9.31 6.85
CA GLY A 109 6.41 10.12 6.56
C GLY A 109 5.29 10.07 7.62
N TYR A 110 5.56 9.56 8.82
CA TYR A 110 4.56 9.36 9.88
C TYR A 110 4.11 10.65 10.58
N ASN A 111 4.92 11.72 10.54
CA ASN A 111 4.69 13.00 11.23
C ASN A 111 4.38 12.86 12.74
N SER A 112 5.27 12.18 13.49
CA SER A 112 5.20 12.11 14.96
C SER A 112 6.09 13.16 15.59
N SER A 113 5.56 13.90 16.58
CA SER A 113 6.31 14.95 17.27
C SER A 113 6.35 14.78 18.79
N TYR A 114 5.54 13.87 19.35
CA TYR A 114 5.46 13.68 20.79
C TYR A 114 6.09 12.36 21.22
N GLY A 115 7.03 12.48 22.14
CA GLY A 115 7.65 11.38 22.86
C GLY A 115 7.77 11.70 24.34
N LYS A 116 7.75 10.67 25.19
CA LYS A 116 8.10 10.81 26.60
C LYS A 116 8.63 9.52 27.21
N THR A 117 9.82 9.59 27.78
CA THR A 117 10.43 8.51 28.54
C THR A 117 10.35 8.81 30.04
N ARG A 118 9.92 7.83 30.84
CA ARG A 118 9.89 7.91 32.30
C ARG A 118 10.41 6.62 32.93
N VAL A 119 11.13 6.75 34.04
CA VAL A 119 11.53 5.61 34.87
C VAL A 119 10.27 4.96 35.46
N VAL A 120 10.22 3.62 35.45
CA VAL A 120 9.22 2.83 36.19
C VAL A 120 9.83 2.43 37.52
N GLU A 121 10.88 1.60 37.48
CA GLU A 121 11.64 1.14 38.63
C GLU A 121 13.00 0.59 38.17
N GLY A 122 14.08 0.94 38.87
CA GLY A 122 15.44 0.52 38.49
C GLY A 122 15.79 0.83 37.04
N GLY A 123 16.28 -0.18 36.31
CA GLY A 123 16.63 -0.11 34.89
C GLY A 123 15.45 -0.12 33.91
N VAL A 124 14.21 -0.15 34.41
CA VAL A 124 13.01 -0.29 33.58
C VAL A 124 12.39 1.08 33.30
N TYR A 125 12.18 1.36 32.02
CA TYR A 125 11.67 2.64 31.53
C TYR A 125 10.42 2.43 30.71
N LYS A 126 9.52 3.39 30.80
CA LYS A 126 8.34 3.53 29.96
C LYS A 126 8.61 4.58 28.90
N ILE A 127 8.61 4.17 27.65
CA ILE A 127 8.69 5.04 26.47
C ILE A 127 7.28 5.20 25.90
N VAL A 128 6.85 6.45 25.73
CA VAL A 128 5.57 6.79 25.10
C VAL A 128 5.86 7.53 23.82
N ILE A 129 5.29 7.09 22.70
CA ILE A 129 5.42 7.75 21.39
C ILE A 129 4.03 7.97 20.83
N GLN A 130 3.74 9.19 20.35
CA GLN A 130 2.49 9.44 19.63
C GLN A 130 2.44 8.59 18.36
N CYS A 131 1.39 7.79 18.23
CA CYS A 131 1.28 6.81 17.17
C CYS A 131 -0.16 6.63 16.68
N HIS A 132 -0.41 6.79 15.38
CA HIS A 132 -1.69 6.40 14.75
C HIS A 132 -1.67 4.93 14.29
N TRP A 133 -0.52 4.47 13.81
CA TRP A 133 -0.24 3.11 13.31
C TRP A 133 0.74 2.41 14.25
N PRO A 134 0.26 1.56 15.17
CA PRO A 134 1.07 1.05 16.27
C PRO A 134 2.12 0.03 15.84
N LYS A 135 1.88 -0.78 14.80
CA LYS A 135 2.90 -1.77 14.36
C LYS A 135 4.11 -1.08 13.74
N THR A 136 3.88 0.00 12.99
CA THR A 136 4.93 0.86 12.42
C THR A 136 5.71 1.56 13.53
N ALA A 137 5.02 2.11 14.53
CA ALA A 137 5.67 2.75 15.67
C ALA A 137 6.50 1.75 16.51
N LEU A 138 5.99 0.53 16.71
CA LEU A 138 6.72 -0.53 17.40
C LEU A 138 7.95 -0.96 16.62
N LEU A 139 7.81 -1.17 15.30
CA LEU A 139 8.93 -1.51 14.43
C LEU A 139 10.01 -0.41 14.45
N ALA A 140 9.61 0.87 14.42
CA ALA A 140 10.54 1.98 14.53
C ALA A 140 11.28 2.00 15.87
N LEU A 141 10.59 1.69 16.97
CA LEU A 141 11.21 1.57 18.29
C LEU A 141 12.20 0.40 18.37
N GLU A 142 11.84 -0.77 17.83
CA GLU A 142 12.75 -1.92 17.75
C GLU A 142 13.99 -1.63 16.90
N MET A 143 13.81 -0.95 15.75
CA MET A 143 14.91 -0.48 14.90
C MET A 143 15.79 0.54 15.62
N ALA A 144 15.20 1.48 16.36
CA ALA A 144 15.92 2.46 17.17
C ALA A 144 16.75 1.79 18.27
N MET A 145 16.15 0.85 19.01
CA MET A 145 16.83 0.09 20.07
C MET A 145 18.00 -0.73 19.52
N LYS A 146 17.83 -1.34 18.34
CA LYS A 146 18.91 -2.05 17.65
C LYS A 146 20.03 -1.09 17.22
N LEU A 147 19.70 0.04 16.61
CA LEU A 147 20.69 1.03 16.18
C LEU A 147 21.51 1.56 17.37
N VAL A 148 20.85 1.91 18.48
CA VAL A 148 21.52 2.34 19.71
C VAL A 148 22.45 1.25 20.24
N THR A 149 21.96 0.01 20.29
CA THR A 149 22.75 -1.15 20.74
C THR A 149 23.98 -1.40 19.87
N ASP A 150 23.83 -1.36 18.54
CA ASP A 150 24.92 -1.57 17.59
C ASP A 150 26.01 -0.50 17.75
N LEU A 151 25.61 0.77 17.89
CA LEU A 151 26.54 1.88 18.09
C LEU A 151 27.31 1.78 19.42
N LEU A 152 26.65 1.36 20.50
CA LEU A 152 27.31 1.14 21.80
C LEU A 152 28.33 0.01 21.76
N GLN A 153 28.07 -1.01 20.95
CA GLN A 153 29.01 -2.11 20.70
C GLN A 153 30.18 -1.73 19.77
N GLY A 154 30.26 -0.45 19.36
CA GLY A 154 31.29 0.04 18.45
C GLY A 154 31.11 -0.42 17.01
N LEU A 155 29.92 -0.90 16.64
CA LEU A 155 29.60 -1.23 15.25
C LEU A 155 29.34 0.06 14.47
N ASN A 156 29.56 -0.01 13.16
CA ASN A 156 29.23 1.06 12.23
C ASN A 156 28.09 0.58 11.33
N PRO A 157 26.83 0.62 11.80
CA PRO A 157 25.68 0.13 11.04
C PRO A 157 25.46 0.99 9.79
N ASP A 158 24.99 0.34 8.73
CA ASP A 158 24.53 1.03 7.53
C ASP A 158 23.33 1.94 7.84
N SER A 159 22.96 2.79 6.87
CA SER A 159 21.78 3.64 7.01
C SER A 159 20.53 2.79 7.34
N PRO A 160 19.64 3.26 8.23
CA PRO A 160 18.46 2.50 8.62
C PRO A 160 17.61 2.14 7.40
N GLU A 161 17.03 0.94 7.38
CA GLU A 161 16.16 0.47 6.30
C GLU A 161 14.80 1.20 6.33
N ILE A 162 14.76 2.48 5.97
CA ILE A 162 13.53 3.30 5.98
C ILE A 162 12.45 2.68 5.09
N GLU A 163 12.81 2.08 3.95
CA GLU A 163 11.88 1.36 3.07
C GLU A 163 11.11 0.23 3.78
N LYS A 164 11.68 -0.35 4.84
CA LYS A 164 10.98 -1.36 5.66
C LYS A 164 9.87 -0.71 6.49
N LEU A 165 10.11 0.48 7.04
CA LEU A 165 9.11 1.27 7.75
C LEU A 165 8.03 1.79 6.81
N GLU A 166 8.41 2.32 5.64
CA GLU A 166 7.46 2.78 4.61
C GLU A 166 6.53 1.65 4.17
N ARG A 167 7.07 0.46 3.91
CA ARG A 167 6.26 -0.73 3.58
C ARG A 167 5.33 -1.15 4.71
N GLN A 168 5.78 -1.06 5.96
CA GLN A 168 4.94 -1.38 7.12
C GLN A 168 3.84 -0.32 7.33
N LEU A 169 4.16 0.95 7.12
CA LEU A 169 3.24 2.08 7.19
C LEU A 169 2.15 1.95 6.12
N ALA A 170 2.54 1.69 4.86
CA ALA A 170 1.62 1.48 3.75
C ALA A 170 0.63 0.32 3.98
N ARG A 171 1.00 -0.69 4.79
CA ARG A 171 0.12 -1.81 5.16
C ARG A 171 -0.89 -1.45 6.25
N GLU A 172 -0.55 -0.51 7.14
CA GLU A 172 -1.46 -0.08 8.21
C GLU A 172 -2.34 1.09 7.80
N MET A 173 -1.85 1.96 6.92
CA MET A 173 -2.60 3.12 6.45
C MET A 173 -3.84 2.70 5.63
N PRO A 174 -4.94 3.44 5.76
CA PRO A 174 -6.10 3.27 4.90
C PRO A 174 -5.72 3.56 3.45
N GLY A 175 -6.18 2.71 2.54
CA GLY A 175 -6.09 2.99 1.11
C GLY A 175 -6.86 4.25 0.70
N PRO A 176 -6.64 4.77 -0.52
CA PRO A 176 -7.15 6.07 -0.95
C PRO A 176 -8.69 6.19 -0.85
N SER A 177 -9.42 5.13 -1.17
CA SER A 177 -10.89 5.12 -1.07
C SER A 177 -11.38 5.24 0.38
N THR A 178 -10.72 4.55 1.29
CA THR A 178 -11.02 4.61 2.73
C THR A 178 -10.66 5.97 3.29
N GLN A 179 -9.47 6.48 2.93
CA GLN A 179 -9.00 7.80 3.36
C GLN A 179 -9.95 8.92 2.91
N ALA A 180 -10.46 8.86 1.67
CA ALA A 180 -11.44 9.84 1.19
C ALA A 180 -12.71 9.90 2.06
N ILE A 181 -13.17 8.75 2.59
CA ILE A 181 -14.30 8.69 3.52
C ILE A 181 -13.91 9.24 4.89
N ILE A 182 -12.70 8.94 5.38
CA ILE A 182 -12.16 9.51 6.64
C ILE A 182 -12.10 11.03 6.56
N ASP A 183 -11.58 11.60 5.47
CA ASP A 183 -11.46 13.04 5.27
C ASP A 183 -12.83 13.71 5.18
N ALA A 184 -13.76 13.08 4.47
CA ALA A 184 -15.15 13.54 4.39
C ALA A 184 -15.87 13.50 5.76
N ALA A 185 -15.60 12.49 6.59
CA ALA A 185 -16.14 12.41 7.94
C ALA A 185 -15.51 13.49 8.85
N SER A 186 -14.19 13.61 8.80
CA SER A 186 -13.42 14.54 9.64
C SER A 186 -13.77 16.01 9.35
N SER A 187 -13.92 16.38 8.07
CA SER A 187 -14.37 17.72 7.65
C SER A 187 -15.79 18.07 8.12
N ARG A 188 -16.61 17.05 8.46
CA ARG A 188 -17.96 17.22 9.02
C ARG A 188 -18.00 17.10 10.54
N GLY A 189 -16.84 16.98 11.19
CA GLY A 189 -16.75 16.76 12.64
C GLY A 189 -17.29 15.41 13.09
N ILE A 190 -17.40 14.43 12.18
CA ILE A 190 -17.85 13.07 12.50
C ILE A 190 -16.64 12.30 13.06
N PRO A 191 -16.70 11.80 14.30
CA PRO A 191 -15.61 11.03 14.88
C PRO A 191 -15.31 9.77 14.04
N VAL A 192 -14.03 9.56 13.75
CA VAL A 192 -13.53 8.38 13.03
C VAL A 192 -12.73 7.53 14.01
N THR A 193 -12.99 6.23 14.06
CA THR A 193 -12.23 5.29 14.88
C THR A 193 -11.92 4.05 14.07
N LEU A 194 -10.64 3.75 13.89
CA LEU A 194 -10.19 2.48 13.33
C LEU A 194 -10.46 1.35 14.32
N LEU A 195 -11.01 0.24 13.85
CA LEU A 195 -11.32 -0.92 14.68
C LEU A 195 -10.48 -2.12 14.27
N GLY A 196 -9.68 -2.62 15.22
CA GLY A 196 -8.89 -3.82 15.04
C GLY A 196 -7.75 -3.66 14.02
N GLN A 197 -7.52 -4.72 13.24
CA GLN A 197 -6.52 -4.75 12.17
C GLN A 197 -7.25 -4.77 10.82
N GLY A 198 -6.86 -3.92 9.88
CA GLY A 198 -7.45 -3.85 8.54
C GLY A 198 -8.13 -2.52 8.25
N SER A 199 -9.21 -2.56 7.45
CA SER A 199 -9.88 -1.36 6.94
C SER A 199 -11.23 -1.05 7.59
N LEU A 200 -11.55 -1.72 8.69
CA LEU A 200 -12.80 -1.53 9.43
C LEU A 200 -12.77 -0.23 10.23
N ILE A 201 -13.69 0.67 9.92
CA ILE A 201 -13.79 1.99 10.52
C ILE A 201 -15.19 2.20 11.08
N ARG A 202 -15.25 2.75 12.29
CA ARG A 202 -16.46 3.31 12.86
C ARG A 202 -16.51 4.81 12.59
N LEU A 203 -17.62 5.25 12.00
CA LEU A 203 -17.98 6.66 11.85
C LEU A 203 -19.06 7.01 12.87
N GLY A 204 -18.88 8.11 13.61
CA GLY A 204 -19.86 8.58 14.59
C GLY A 204 -19.89 7.76 15.89
N THR A 205 -20.86 8.08 16.74
CA THR A 205 -20.99 7.51 18.10
C THR A 205 -22.44 7.16 18.43
N GLY A 206 -22.64 6.29 19.44
CA GLY A 206 -23.97 5.97 19.97
C GLY A 206 -24.89 5.34 18.93
N VAL A 207 -26.16 5.76 18.91
CA VAL A 207 -27.19 5.27 17.98
C VAL A 207 -26.94 5.68 16.52
N TYR A 208 -26.14 6.71 16.29
CA TYR A 208 -25.82 7.22 14.94
C TYR A 208 -24.53 6.63 14.36
N ARG A 209 -23.86 5.72 15.08
CA ARG A 209 -22.64 5.08 14.59
C ARG A 209 -22.90 4.28 13.31
N GLN A 210 -21.97 4.32 12.38
CA GLN A 210 -21.95 3.49 11.18
C GLN A 210 -20.60 2.76 11.09
N TYR A 211 -20.60 1.61 10.42
CA TYR A 211 -19.39 0.83 10.16
C TYR A 211 -19.16 0.77 8.67
N ILE A 212 -17.90 0.94 8.27
CA ILE A 212 -17.45 0.76 6.89
C ILE A 212 -16.22 -0.14 6.89
N GLU A 213 -16.08 -0.93 5.84
CA GLU A 213 -14.85 -1.64 5.53
C GLU A 213 -14.49 -1.36 4.08
N ALA A 214 -13.36 -0.68 3.87
CA ALA A 214 -13.08 0.02 2.60
C ALA A 214 -14.26 0.91 2.17
N THR A 215 -14.93 0.57 1.06
CA THR A 215 -16.10 1.28 0.54
C THR A 215 -17.43 0.57 0.83
N VAL A 216 -17.39 -0.60 1.49
CA VAL A 216 -18.59 -1.35 1.88
C VAL A 216 -19.14 -0.72 3.16
N THR A 217 -20.45 -0.47 3.18
CA THR A 217 -21.11 0.16 4.33
C THR A 217 -22.05 -0.83 5.02
N SER A 218 -22.47 -0.52 6.25
CA SER A 218 -23.52 -1.27 6.94
C SER A 218 -24.89 -1.29 6.22
N LYS A 219 -25.05 -0.54 5.12
CA LYS A 219 -26.25 -0.55 4.26
C LYS A 219 -26.10 -1.42 3.00
N THR A 220 -24.89 -1.89 2.73
CA THR A 220 -24.63 -2.78 1.59
C THR A 220 -25.11 -4.19 1.96
N SER A 221 -26.04 -4.76 1.19
CA SER A 221 -26.57 -6.11 1.42
C SER A 221 -25.47 -7.15 1.25
N CYS A 222 -25.33 -8.09 2.20
CA CYS A 222 -24.40 -9.21 2.07
C CYS A 222 -24.69 -10.06 0.82
N ILE A 223 -25.97 -10.37 0.58
CA ILE A 223 -26.42 -11.09 -0.62
C ILE A 223 -26.08 -10.30 -1.89
N GLY A 224 -26.21 -8.96 -1.84
CA GLY A 224 -25.83 -8.10 -2.96
C GLY A 224 -24.33 -8.15 -3.28
N VAL A 225 -23.48 -8.24 -2.25
CA VAL A 225 -22.02 -8.42 -2.43
C VAL A 225 -21.72 -9.78 -3.05
N ASP A 226 -22.32 -10.86 -2.52
CA ASP A 226 -22.11 -12.22 -3.03
C ASP A 226 -22.57 -12.33 -4.49
N MET A 227 -23.72 -11.74 -4.83
CA MET A 227 -24.22 -11.65 -6.19
C MET A 227 -23.23 -10.95 -7.12
N ALA A 228 -22.70 -9.79 -6.71
CA ALA A 228 -21.74 -9.01 -7.50
C ALA A 228 -20.39 -9.72 -7.69
N CYS A 229 -20.00 -10.58 -6.76
CA CYS A 229 -18.79 -11.40 -6.86
C CYS A 229 -18.93 -12.59 -7.83
N ASP A 230 -20.16 -13.05 -8.09
CA ASP A 230 -20.45 -14.08 -9.10
C ASP A 230 -20.85 -13.44 -10.44
N LYS A 231 -19.91 -13.45 -11.40
CA LYS A 231 -20.14 -12.89 -12.75
C LYS A 231 -21.30 -13.57 -13.48
N THR A 232 -21.52 -14.86 -13.27
CA THR A 232 -22.59 -15.63 -13.94
C THR A 232 -23.94 -15.22 -13.37
N LEU A 233 -24.05 -15.17 -12.05
CA LEU A 233 -25.27 -14.78 -11.37
C LEU A 233 -25.63 -13.32 -11.66
N THR A 234 -24.65 -12.42 -11.57
CA THR A 234 -24.81 -11.00 -11.95
C THR A 234 -25.37 -10.88 -13.36
N LYS A 235 -24.73 -11.55 -14.33
CA LYS A 235 -25.16 -11.52 -15.73
C LYS A 235 -26.59 -12.01 -15.91
N LYS A 236 -26.95 -13.14 -15.28
CA LYS A 236 -28.31 -13.70 -15.36
C LYS A 236 -29.36 -12.72 -14.82
N ILE A 237 -29.07 -12.06 -13.70
CA ILE A 237 -29.99 -11.09 -13.09
C ILE A 237 -30.15 -9.86 -13.98
N LEU A 238 -29.06 -9.32 -14.51
CA LEU A 238 -29.09 -8.20 -15.44
C LEU A 238 -29.85 -8.54 -16.73
N ALA A 239 -29.58 -9.71 -17.32
CA ALA A 239 -30.27 -10.17 -18.53
C ALA A 239 -31.78 -10.36 -18.31
N ASN A 240 -32.19 -10.96 -17.18
CA ASN A 240 -33.61 -11.09 -16.81
C ASN A 240 -34.28 -9.73 -16.63
N ALA A 241 -33.53 -8.73 -16.20
CA ALA A 241 -33.98 -7.36 -16.11
C ALA A 241 -33.86 -6.59 -17.44
N LEU A 242 -33.62 -7.24 -18.58
CA LEU A 242 -33.45 -6.61 -19.90
C LEU A 242 -32.33 -5.56 -19.94
N ILE A 243 -31.28 -5.76 -19.14
CA ILE A 243 -30.06 -4.96 -19.19
C ILE A 243 -29.07 -5.66 -20.13
N PRO A 244 -28.48 -4.96 -21.11
CA PRO A 244 -27.53 -5.56 -22.04
C PRO A 244 -26.35 -6.18 -21.32
N THR A 245 -26.06 -7.44 -21.63
CA THR A 245 -24.86 -8.15 -21.16
C THR A 245 -24.25 -8.93 -22.32
N PRO A 246 -22.92 -9.12 -22.36
CA PRO A 246 -22.28 -9.89 -23.42
C PRO A 246 -22.79 -11.34 -23.46
N GLY A 247 -23.05 -11.93 -24.62
CA GLY A 247 -23.34 -13.37 -24.76
C GLY A 247 -22.19 -14.26 -24.25
N GLY A 248 -22.50 -15.46 -23.75
CA GLY A 248 -21.46 -16.38 -23.25
C GLY A 248 -21.93 -17.38 -22.20
N GLU A 249 -21.19 -18.47 -22.07
CA GLU A 249 -21.52 -19.68 -21.30
C GLU A 249 -20.34 -20.20 -20.47
N ILE A 250 -20.63 -21.05 -19.48
CA ILE A 250 -19.62 -21.69 -18.64
C ILE A 250 -19.13 -22.95 -19.36
N ALA A 251 -17.83 -22.99 -19.63
CA ALA A 251 -17.18 -24.18 -20.17
C ALA A 251 -16.86 -25.18 -19.05
N GLN A 252 -17.14 -26.47 -19.28
CA GLN A 252 -16.78 -27.56 -18.37
C GLN A 252 -15.35 -28.03 -18.57
N ASP A 253 -14.83 -27.93 -19.80
CA ASP A 253 -13.48 -28.32 -20.17
C ASP A 253 -12.97 -27.50 -21.37
N GLU A 254 -11.75 -27.81 -21.80
CA GLU A 254 -11.07 -27.15 -22.91
C GLU A 254 -11.81 -27.31 -24.25
N GLU A 255 -12.42 -28.46 -24.50
CA GLU A 255 -13.17 -28.73 -25.74
C GLU A 255 -14.49 -27.97 -25.76
N ASP A 256 -15.19 -27.97 -24.62
CA ASP A 256 -16.42 -27.24 -24.42
C ASP A 256 -16.20 -25.73 -24.60
N ALA A 257 -15.08 -25.19 -24.10
CA ALA A 257 -14.71 -23.79 -24.32
C ALA A 257 -14.55 -23.45 -25.81
N VAL A 258 -13.94 -24.35 -26.59
CA VAL A 258 -13.80 -24.20 -28.04
C VAL A 258 -15.15 -24.31 -28.73
N ALA A 259 -16.01 -25.24 -28.31
CA ALA A 259 -17.36 -25.39 -28.86
C ALA A 259 -18.20 -24.13 -28.65
N ILE A 260 -18.20 -23.57 -27.43
CA ILE A 260 -18.88 -22.31 -27.09
C ILE A 260 -18.34 -21.15 -27.94
N ALA A 261 -17.02 -21.01 -28.06
CA ALA A 261 -16.42 -19.96 -28.87
C ALA A 261 -16.77 -20.11 -30.37
N ARG A 262 -16.82 -21.34 -30.88
CA ARG A 262 -17.18 -21.65 -32.26
C ARG A 262 -18.64 -21.34 -32.55
N GLU A 263 -19.55 -21.75 -31.67
CA GLU A 263 -20.99 -21.47 -31.79
C GLU A 263 -21.28 -19.96 -31.75
N MET A 264 -20.58 -19.24 -30.87
CA MET A 264 -20.68 -17.80 -30.76
C MET A 264 -20.25 -17.08 -32.05
N GLY A 265 -19.28 -17.62 -32.79
CA GLY A 265 -18.82 -17.09 -34.08
C GLY A 265 -18.21 -15.68 -34.02
N LYS A 266 -17.76 -15.24 -32.82
CA LYS A 266 -17.20 -13.92 -32.54
C LYS A 266 -15.84 -14.05 -31.87
N THR A 267 -15.11 -12.94 -31.75
CA THR A 267 -13.93 -12.87 -30.89
C THR A 267 -14.33 -13.18 -29.45
N ALA A 268 -13.62 -14.12 -28.83
CA ALA A 268 -13.93 -14.63 -27.51
C ALA A 268 -13.04 -14.00 -26.42
N VAL A 269 -13.59 -14.00 -25.21
CA VAL A 269 -12.92 -13.77 -23.94
C VAL A 269 -13.06 -15.01 -23.10
N VAL A 270 -11.97 -15.44 -22.46
CA VAL A 270 -11.98 -16.55 -21.51
C VAL A 270 -11.50 -16.03 -20.16
N LYS A 271 -12.30 -16.25 -19.11
CA LYS A 271 -11.99 -15.75 -17.76
C LYS A 271 -12.55 -16.64 -16.65
N PRO A 272 -11.92 -16.67 -15.45
CA PRO A 272 -12.51 -17.29 -14.27
C PRO A 272 -13.77 -16.53 -13.80
N CYS A 273 -14.79 -17.27 -13.38
CA CYS A 273 -16.05 -16.72 -12.87
C CYS A 273 -15.84 -15.84 -11.62
N ASP A 274 -14.98 -16.26 -10.72
CA ASP A 274 -14.71 -15.72 -9.38
C ASP A 274 -13.37 -14.93 -9.29
N GLY A 275 -12.69 -14.70 -10.42
CA GLY A 275 -11.41 -13.97 -10.43
C GLY A 275 -11.52 -12.44 -10.39
N ASN A 276 -10.49 -11.80 -9.82
CA ASN A 276 -10.39 -10.34 -9.62
C ASN A 276 -9.15 -9.75 -10.33
N GLN A 277 -9.12 -8.42 -10.50
CA GLN A 277 -7.96 -7.66 -11.04
C GLN A 277 -7.46 -8.10 -12.43
N GLY A 278 -8.28 -8.83 -13.19
CA GLY A 278 -7.90 -9.36 -14.50
C GLY A 278 -7.01 -10.60 -14.46
N LYS A 279 -6.82 -11.23 -13.29
CA LYS A 279 -6.09 -12.51 -13.18
C LYS A 279 -6.85 -13.62 -13.89
N GLY A 280 -6.16 -14.39 -14.73
CA GLY A 280 -6.74 -15.46 -15.53
C GLY A 280 -7.64 -14.98 -16.69
N VAL A 281 -7.66 -13.68 -17.01
CA VAL A 281 -8.47 -13.14 -18.10
C VAL A 281 -7.64 -13.10 -19.38
N SER A 282 -8.16 -13.73 -20.44
CA SER A 282 -7.59 -13.69 -21.78
C SER A 282 -8.57 -13.04 -22.75
N LEU A 283 -8.09 -12.03 -23.48
CA LEU A 283 -8.88 -11.21 -24.39
C LEU A 283 -8.45 -11.44 -25.85
N ASN A 284 -9.27 -10.98 -26.80
CA ASN A 284 -8.93 -10.97 -28.23
C ASN A 284 -8.64 -12.37 -28.81
N LEU A 285 -9.39 -13.39 -28.40
CA LEU A 285 -9.20 -14.76 -28.84
C LEU A 285 -9.99 -15.00 -30.14
N VAL A 286 -9.28 -15.35 -31.20
CA VAL A 286 -9.85 -15.51 -32.56
C VAL A 286 -9.67 -16.94 -33.11
N SER A 287 -8.83 -17.76 -32.49
CA SER A 287 -8.60 -19.13 -32.92
C SER A 287 -8.85 -20.15 -31.81
N GLU A 288 -9.21 -21.37 -32.20
CA GLU A 288 -9.44 -22.47 -31.26
C GLU A 288 -8.21 -22.74 -30.39
N ALA A 289 -7.01 -22.71 -30.97
CA ALA A 289 -5.76 -22.88 -30.25
C ALA A 289 -5.54 -21.80 -29.16
N GLN A 290 -5.95 -20.55 -29.43
CA GLN A 290 -5.90 -19.48 -28.44
C GLN A 290 -6.91 -19.71 -27.31
N VAL A 291 -8.13 -20.12 -27.64
CA VAL A 291 -9.18 -20.42 -26.65
C VAL A 291 -8.74 -21.56 -25.71
N ARG A 292 -8.16 -22.63 -26.27
CA ARG A 292 -7.58 -23.74 -25.50
C ARG A 292 -6.53 -23.29 -24.50
N ALA A 293 -5.55 -22.52 -24.98
CA ALA A 293 -4.49 -22.01 -24.13
C ALA A 293 -5.04 -21.09 -23.04
N ALA A 294 -6.02 -20.24 -23.38
CA ALA A 294 -6.67 -19.35 -22.45
C ALA A 294 -7.48 -20.08 -21.36
N TYR A 295 -8.14 -21.20 -21.71
CA TYR A 295 -8.86 -22.03 -20.75
C TYR A 295 -7.92 -22.57 -19.67
N LYS A 296 -6.77 -23.13 -20.08
CA LYS A 296 -5.73 -23.63 -19.14
C LYS A 296 -5.19 -22.54 -18.22
N VAL A 297 -5.10 -21.31 -18.73
CA VAL A 297 -4.71 -20.19 -17.86
C VAL A 297 -5.84 -19.89 -16.87
N ALA A 298 -7.08 -19.77 -17.33
CA ALA A 298 -8.22 -19.40 -16.49
C ALA A 298 -8.55 -20.42 -15.38
N GLU A 299 -8.47 -21.72 -15.67
CA GLU A 299 -8.78 -22.79 -14.70
C GLU A 299 -7.85 -22.77 -13.47
N ASN A 300 -6.64 -22.22 -13.62
CA ASN A 300 -5.69 -22.09 -12.50
C ASN A 300 -6.07 -20.98 -11.51
N TYR A 301 -7.02 -20.10 -11.86
CA TYR A 301 -7.38 -18.92 -11.06
C TYR A 301 -8.81 -18.93 -10.53
N GLY A 302 -9.62 -19.92 -10.88
CA GLY A 302 -11.03 -19.93 -10.50
C GLY A 302 -11.68 -21.29 -10.56
N SER A 303 -12.84 -21.40 -9.92
CA SER A 303 -13.59 -22.65 -9.81
C SER A 303 -14.33 -23.05 -11.09
N LYS A 304 -14.64 -22.07 -11.95
CA LYS A 304 -15.34 -22.23 -13.24
C LYS A 304 -14.79 -21.24 -14.25
N VAL A 305 -14.81 -21.62 -15.53
CA VAL A 305 -14.33 -20.79 -16.63
C VAL A 305 -15.51 -20.32 -17.49
N LEU A 306 -15.62 -19.02 -17.70
CA LEU A 306 -16.61 -18.39 -18.57
C LEU A 306 -15.97 -18.06 -19.92
N VAL A 307 -16.67 -18.43 -21.00
CA VAL A 307 -16.35 -18.02 -22.37
C VAL A 307 -17.43 -17.05 -22.84
N GLU A 308 -17.04 -15.82 -23.18
CA GLU A 308 -17.97 -14.75 -23.56
C GLU A 308 -17.53 -14.01 -24.81
N GLU A 309 -18.46 -13.28 -25.43
CA GLU A 309 -18.13 -12.41 -26.56
C GLU A 309 -17.30 -11.21 -26.10
N GLN A 310 -16.27 -10.89 -26.87
CA GLN A 310 -15.52 -9.64 -26.72
C GLN A 310 -16.38 -8.49 -27.26
N ILE A 311 -16.72 -7.55 -26.38
CA ILE A 311 -17.31 -6.27 -26.78
C ILE A 311 -16.19 -5.24 -26.97
N PHE A 312 -16.09 -4.70 -28.17
CA PHE A 312 -15.14 -3.63 -28.48
C PHE A 312 -15.75 -2.25 -28.19
N GLY A 313 -14.96 -1.36 -27.61
CA GLY A 313 -15.41 -0.01 -27.32
C GLY A 313 -14.52 0.71 -26.30
N ARG A 314 -14.98 1.88 -25.86
CA ARG A 314 -14.33 2.67 -24.80
C ARG A 314 -14.76 2.14 -23.43
N HIS A 315 -13.82 2.10 -22.49
CA HIS A 315 -14.04 1.52 -21.17
C HIS A 315 -14.42 2.62 -20.17
N TYR A 316 -15.64 2.59 -19.65
CA TYR A 316 -16.11 3.56 -18.66
C TYR A 316 -16.39 2.90 -17.32
N ARG A 317 -16.07 3.61 -16.23
CA ARG A 317 -16.43 3.26 -14.86
C ARG A 317 -17.30 4.35 -14.28
N LEU A 318 -18.56 4.01 -14.00
CA LEU A 318 -19.54 4.90 -13.37
C LEU A 318 -19.66 4.54 -11.89
N LEU A 319 -19.64 5.53 -11.02
CA LEU A 319 -19.87 5.39 -9.59
C LEU A 319 -21.29 5.85 -9.27
N VAL A 320 -22.12 4.91 -8.80
CA VAL A 320 -23.49 5.19 -8.37
C VAL A 320 -23.54 5.22 -6.84
N VAL A 321 -24.04 6.33 -6.28
CA VAL A 321 -24.29 6.49 -4.84
C VAL A 321 -25.71 6.99 -4.65
N ASN A 322 -26.49 6.31 -3.81
CA ASN A 322 -27.89 6.65 -3.54
C ASN A 322 -28.72 6.84 -4.83
N ASN A 323 -28.63 5.88 -5.77
CA ASN A 323 -29.35 5.90 -7.05
C ASN A 323 -29.01 7.09 -7.96
N LYS A 324 -27.82 7.68 -7.83
CA LYS A 324 -27.31 8.74 -8.70
C LYS A 324 -25.89 8.43 -9.15
N VAL A 325 -25.60 8.61 -10.43
CA VAL A 325 -24.21 8.64 -10.90
C VAL A 325 -23.57 9.91 -10.35
N VAL A 326 -22.54 9.76 -9.53
CA VAL A 326 -21.82 10.89 -8.90
C VAL A 326 -20.44 11.12 -9.49
N ALA A 327 -19.91 10.14 -10.23
CA ALA A 327 -18.66 10.26 -10.96
C ALA A 327 -18.65 9.26 -12.12
N ALA A 328 -17.97 9.61 -13.21
CA ALA A 328 -17.65 8.70 -14.28
C ALA A 328 -16.21 8.92 -14.74
N SER A 329 -15.53 7.83 -15.08
CA SER A 329 -14.18 7.87 -15.63
C SER A 329 -14.07 7.01 -16.86
N GLU A 330 -13.42 7.52 -17.90
CA GLU A 330 -12.90 6.69 -18.97
C GLU A 330 -11.57 6.10 -18.52
N ARG A 331 -11.39 4.81 -18.75
CA ARG A 331 -10.18 4.08 -18.39
C ARG A 331 -9.38 3.76 -19.63
N PHE A 332 -8.08 3.93 -19.48
CA PHE A 332 -7.10 3.68 -20.52
C PHE A 332 -6.16 2.56 -20.06
N PRO A 333 -5.83 1.60 -20.94
CA PRO A 333 -4.74 0.67 -20.67
C PRO A 333 -3.42 1.41 -20.43
N ALA A 334 -2.46 0.70 -19.84
CA ALA A 334 -1.10 1.19 -19.76
C ALA A 334 -0.61 1.49 -21.18
N ARG A 335 -0.12 2.71 -21.41
CA ARG A 335 0.28 3.21 -22.74
C ARG A 335 1.46 4.16 -22.62
N VAL A 336 2.17 4.34 -23.73
CA VAL A 336 3.18 5.40 -23.90
C VAL A 336 2.86 6.22 -25.13
N THR A 337 3.26 7.48 -25.14
CA THR A 337 3.14 8.38 -26.29
C THR A 337 4.53 8.67 -26.83
N GLY A 338 4.71 8.45 -28.14
CA GLY A 338 5.97 8.69 -28.83
C GLY A 338 6.36 10.16 -28.82
N ASP A 339 7.66 10.40 -28.62
CA ASP A 339 8.29 11.70 -28.77
C ASP A 339 9.21 11.77 -30.00
N GLY A 340 9.22 10.70 -30.81
CA GLY A 340 10.06 10.54 -32.00
C GLY A 340 11.52 10.20 -31.73
N ASN A 341 11.97 10.11 -30.47
CA ASN A 341 13.38 9.93 -30.12
C ASN A 341 13.63 8.75 -29.18
N ASN A 342 12.75 8.51 -28.22
CA ASN A 342 12.89 7.49 -27.19
C ASN A 342 12.22 6.18 -27.59
N SER A 343 12.82 5.05 -27.23
CA SER A 343 12.20 3.74 -27.44
C SER A 343 11.02 3.53 -26.48
N ILE A 344 10.15 2.56 -26.77
CA ILE A 344 9.07 2.16 -25.85
C ILE A 344 9.61 1.88 -24.45
N LYS A 345 10.76 1.20 -24.34
CA LYS A 345 11.43 0.93 -23.06
C LYS A 345 11.75 2.22 -22.32
N ASP A 346 12.38 3.17 -22.99
CA ASP A 346 12.80 4.44 -22.39
C ASP A 346 11.58 5.28 -21.97
N LEU A 347 10.53 5.31 -22.81
CA LEU A 347 9.28 6.00 -22.51
C LEU A 347 8.60 5.42 -21.26
N ILE A 348 8.62 4.09 -21.06
CA ILE A 348 8.10 3.46 -19.84
C ILE A 348 8.91 3.90 -18.62
N GLU A 349 10.23 3.94 -18.72
CA GLU A 349 11.10 4.39 -17.62
C GLU A 349 10.85 5.87 -17.28
N ILE A 350 10.68 6.73 -18.28
CA ILE A 350 10.33 8.14 -18.11
C ILE A 350 8.98 8.28 -17.41
N GLU A 351 7.96 7.57 -17.90
CA GLU A 351 6.60 7.60 -17.33
C GLU A 351 6.59 7.12 -15.87
N ASN A 352 7.37 6.08 -15.55
CA ASN A 352 7.50 5.55 -14.19
C ASN A 352 8.26 6.47 -13.21
N ARG A 353 8.95 7.51 -13.69
CA ARG A 353 9.53 8.56 -12.83
C ARG A 353 8.50 9.59 -12.37
N ASN A 354 7.26 9.55 -12.89
CA ASN A 354 6.17 10.38 -12.42
C ASN A 354 5.96 10.18 -10.90
N PRO A 355 6.02 11.23 -10.06
CA PRO A 355 5.89 11.11 -8.62
C PRO A 355 4.54 10.56 -8.17
N LEU A 356 3.51 10.64 -9.03
CA LEU A 356 2.18 10.07 -8.79
C LEU A 356 2.14 8.54 -8.99
N ARG A 357 3.18 7.94 -9.60
CA ARG A 357 3.32 6.49 -9.77
C ARG A 357 4.08 5.87 -8.61
N GLY A 358 3.49 4.84 -8.01
CA GLY A 358 4.06 4.08 -6.89
C GLY A 358 4.04 2.59 -7.13
N GLU A 359 4.54 1.83 -6.15
CA GLU A 359 4.38 0.38 -6.17
C GLU A 359 2.94 0.03 -5.75
N GLU A 360 2.33 -0.89 -6.50
CA GLU A 360 0.95 -1.34 -6.27
C GLU A 360 -0.05 -0.19 -6.11
N HIS A 361 -0.66 -0.04 -4.93
CA HIS A 361 -1.70 0.93 -4.62
C HIS A 361 -1.27 1.98 -3.59
N GLU A 362 0.05 2.15 -3.41
CA GLU A 362 0.62 3.17 -2.52
C GLU A 362 0.28 4.60 -2.97
N LYS A 363 0.25 4.82 -4.29
CA LYS A 363 0.01 6.13 -4.92
C LYS A 363 -1.19 6.10 -5.87
N PRO A 364 -1.69 7.27 -6.33
CA PRO A 364 -2.85 7.33 -7.22
C PRO A 364 -2.69 6.53 -8.52
N LEU A 365 -1.46 6.43 -9.04
CA LEU A 365 -1.13 5.63 -10.22
C LEU A 365 -0.17 4.50 -9.84
N THR A 366 -0.33 3.35 -10.48
CA THR A 366 0.61 2.23 -10.34
C THR A 366 1.71 2.34 -11.39
N ARG A 367 2.93 1.94 -11.05
CA ARG A 367 4.02 1.79 -12.03
C ARG A 367 3.66 0.80 -13.12
N ILE A 368 4.05 1.13 -14.35
CA ILE A 368 3.94 0.24 -15.51
C ILE A 368 5.01 -0.83 -15.36
N LYS A 369 4.60 -2.07 -15.10
CA LYS A 369 5.48 -3.23 -15.00
C LYS A 369 5.65 -3.87 -16.38
N VAL A 370 6.91 -4.06 -16.79
CA VAL A 370 7.27 -4.80 -18.01
C VAL A 370 7.30 -6.29 -17.67
N ASP A 371 6.30 -7.01 -18.15
CA ASP A 371 6.14 -8.46 -17.98
C ASP A 371 5.81 -9.14 -19.32
N GLN A 372 5.63 -10.47 -19.31
CA GLN A 372 5.30 -11.23 -20.51
C GLN A 372 4.02 -10.73 -21.21
N ILE A 373 3.07 -10.14 -20.47
CA ILE A 373 1.83 -9.61 -21.05
C ILE A 373 2.15 -8.42 -21.95
N VAL A 374 3.03 -7.51 -21.51
CA VAL A 374 3.49 -6.38 -22.33
C VAL A 374 4.14 -6.86 -23.62
N PHE A 375 5.03 -7.86 -23.54
CA PHE A 375 5.66 -8.42 -24.73
C PHE A 375 4.65 -9.04 -25.71
N ASN A 376 3.66 -9.78 -25.20
CA ASN A 376 2.62 -10.39 -26.03
C ASN A 376 1.72 -9.35 -26.72
N VAL A 377 1.45 -8.22 -26.05
CA VAL A 377 0.66 -7.12 -26.60
C VAL A 377 1.43 -6.41 -27.71
N LEU A 378 2.70 -6.09 -27.48
CA LEU A 378 3.57 -5.48 -28.50
C LEU A 378 3.77 -6.40 -29.70
N ALA A 379 3.99 -7.70 -29.48
CA ALA A 379 4.16 -8.67 -30.56
C ALA A 379 2.92 -8.76 -31.46
N ARG A 380 1.70 -8.70 -30.90
CA ARG A 380 0.46 -8.66 -31.69
C ARG A 380 0.31 -7.36 -32.51
N GLN A 381 0.93 -6.28 -32.07
CA GLN A 381 1.03 -5.02 -32.81
C GLN A 381 2.21 -5.01 -33.80
N ASN A 382 2.98 -6.11 -33.91
CA ASN A 382 4.23 -6.21 -34.66
C ASN A 382 5.31 -5.21 -34.19
N LEU A 383 5.30 -4.87 -32.90
CA LEU A 383 6.24 -3.96 -32.25
C LEU A 383 7.18 -4.69 -31.29
N THR A 384 8.28 -4.05 -30.95
CA THR A 384 9.23 -4.52 -29.93
C THR A 384 9.53 -3.39 -28.94
N MET A 385 10.11 -3.72 -27.79
CA MET A 385 10.49 -2.71 -26.77
C MET A 385 11.48 -1.65 -27.29
N ASN A 386 12.23 -1.96 -28.35
CA ASN A 386 13.22 -1.06 -28.96
C ASN A 386 12.62 -0.19 -30.07
N TYR A 387 11.34 -0.37 -30.39
CA TYR A 387 10.65 0.50 -31.34
C TYR A 387 10.63 1.94 -30.81
N ILE A 388 10.89 2.91 -31.69
CA ILE A 388 10.83 4.35 -31.40
C ILE A 388 9.53 4.88 -32.03
N PRO A 389 8.48 5.13 -31.23
CA PRO A 389 7.21 5.63 -31.77
C PRO A 389 7.34 7.07 -32.25
N ALA A 390 6.65 7.40 -33.34
CA ALA A 390 6.64 8.74 -33.90
C ALA A 390 6.03 9.76 -32.92
N LEU A 391 6.32 11.05 -33.12
CA LEU A 391 5.78 12.11 -32.26
C LEU A 391 4.24 12.07 -32.24
N GLY A 392 3.65 11.84 -31.06
CA GLY A 392 2.20 11.76 -30.86
C GLY A 392 1.59 10.37 -31.11
N GLU A 393 2.38 9.38 -31.54
CA GLU A 393 1.91 8.00 -31.69
C GLU A 393 1.67 7.36 -30.32
N VAL A 394 0.47 6.80 -30.10
CA VAL A 394 0.11 6.17 -28.83
C VAL A 394 0.21 4.66 -28.97
N ILE A 395 1.04 4.04 -28.13
CA ILE A 395 1.22 2.60 -28.08
C ILE A 395 0.62 2.05 -26.79
N ASP A 396 -0.41 1.21 -26.91
CA ASP A 396 -0.97 0.49 -25.78
C ASP A 396 -0.08 -0.71 -25.43
N LEU A 397 0.30 -0.80 -24.16
CA LEU A 397 1.17 -1.83 -23.59
C LEU A 397 0.39 -3.01 -23.00
N ARG A 398 -0.91 -2.84 -22.77
CA ARG A 398 -1.82 -3.87 -22.24
C ARG A 398 -3.19 -3.77 -22.88
N ASP A 399 -3.91 -4.88 -22.93
CA ASP A 399 -5.31 -4.89 -23.40
C ASP A 399 -6.29 -4.43 -22.31
N ASN A 400 -5.91 -4.54 -21.03
CA ASN A 400 -6.79 -4.21 -19.92
C ASN A 400 -6.60 -2.77 -19.44
N ALA A 401 -7.71 -2.05 -19.27
CA ALA A 401 -7.75 -0.69 -18.74
C ALA A 401 -7.73 -0.65 -17.20
N ASN A 402 -6.79 -1.38 -16.59
CA ASN A 402 -6.67 -1.49 -15.13
C ASN A 402 -5.61 -0.52 -14.59
N LEU A 403 -6.00 0.31 -13.61
CA LEU A 403 -5.07 1.18 -12.89
C LEU A 403 -3.94 0.38 -12.22
N SER A 404 -4.25 -0.80 -11.68
CA SER A 404 -3.30 -1.71 -11.01
C SER A 404 -2.21 -2.27 -11.93
N THR A 405 -2.39 -2.17 -13.25
CA THR A 405 -1.41 -2.64 -14.25
C THR A 405 -0.74 -1.48 -14.99
N GLY A 406 -0.84 -0.27 -14.44
CA GLY A 406 -0.21 0.94 -14.97
C GLY A 406 -1.10 1.77 -15.90
N GLY A 407 -2.37 1.38 -16.06
CA GLY A 407 -3.37 2.17 -16.78
C GLY A 407 -3.66 3.52 -16.12
N THR A 408 -4.36 4.38 -16.84
CA THR A 408 -4.78 5.71 -16.38
C THR A 408 -6.29 5.88 -16.52
N ALA A 409 -6.82 6.99 -16.00
CA ALA A 409 -8.22 7.33 -16.16
C ALA A 409 -8.40 8.83 -16.35
N ALA A 410 -9.40 9.22 -17.13
CA ALA A 410 -9.85 10.60 -17.26
C ALA A 410 -11.26 10.76 -16.71
N ASP A 411 -11.50 11.85 -15.98
CA ASP A 411 -12.85 12.21 -15.54
C ASP A 411 -13.69 12.61 -16.76
N VAL A 412 -14.86 11.99 -16.88
CA VAL A 412 -15.83 12.25 -17.95
C VAL A 412 -17.24 12.41 -17.38
N THR A 413 -17.36 12.73 -16.09
CA THR A 413 -18.63 12.80 -15.35
C THR A 413 -19.67 13.65 -16.06
N ASP A 414 -19.28 14.85 -16.49
CA ASP A 414 -20.18 15.81 -17.16
C ASP A 414 -20.42 15.48 -18.65
N LEU A 415 -19.71 14.49 -19.19
CA LEU A 415 -19.79 14.08 -20.60
C LEU A 415 -20.64 12.82 -20.79
N VAL A 416 -21.12 12.19 -19.71
CA VAL A 416 -21.90 10.96 -19.81
C VAL A 416 -23.29 11.25 -20.37
N HIS A 417 -23.65 10.55 -21.44
CA HIS A 417 -24.99 10.64 -22.02
C HIS A 417 -26.08 10.20 -21.02
N GLN A 418 -27.21 10.90 -21.02
CA GLN A 418 -28.31 10.69 -20.06
C GLN A 418 -28.81 9.23 -20.01
N GLU A 419 -28.92 8.55 -21.16
CA GLU A 419 -29.33 7.14 -21.20
C GLU A 419 -28.38 6.21 -20.43
N ASN A 420 -27.07 6.48 -20.44
CA ASN A 420 -26.10 5.69 -19.68
C ASN A 420 -26.20 5.96 -18.18
N ILE A 421 -26.54 7.19 -17.80
CA ILE A 421 -26.81 7.55 -16.40
C ILE A 421 -28.01 6.76 -15.89
N GLU A 422 -29.10 6.76 -16.66
CA GLU A 422 -30.33 6.03 -16.31
C GLU A 422 -30.11 4.52 -16.24
N LEU A 423 -29.37 3.96 -17.22
CA LEU A 423 -29.00 2.55 -17.22
C LEU A 423 -28.16 2.18 -16.00
N ALA A 424 -27.13 2.96 -15.65
CA ALA A 424 -26.29 2.71 -14.49
C ALA A 424 -27.09 2.78 -13.18
N CYS A 425 -28.00 3.75 -13.05
CA CYS A 425 -28.89 3.85 -11.90
C CYS A 425 -29.87 2.67 -11.82
N ARG A 426 -30.33 2.14 -12.96
CA ARG A 426 -31.17 0.93 -13.01
C ARG A 426 -30.39 -0.33 -12.64
N ILE A 427 -29.13 -0.45 -13.04
CA ILE A 427 -28.24 -1.56 -12.66
C ILE A 427 -27.99 -1.60 -11.14
N ALA A 428 -27.88 -0.44 -10.51
CA ALA A 428 -27.56 -0.33 -9.08
C ALA A 428 -28.75 -0.55 -8.13
N ARG A 429 -29.99 -0.51 -8.65
CA ARG A 429 -31.23 -0.76 -7.89
C ARG A 429 -31.52 -2.25 -7.86
#